data_AF-A0A535CH90-F1
#
_entry.id   AF-A0A535CH90-F1
#
_cell.length_a   1.000
_cell.length_b   1.000
_cell.length_c   1.000
_cell.angle_alpha   90.00
_cell.angle_beta   90.00
_cell.angle_gamma   90.00
#
_symmetry.space_group_name_H-M   'P 1'
#
loop_
_entity.id
_entity.type
_entity.pdbx_description
1 polymer ?
#
loop_
_entity_poly.entity_id
_entity_poly.type
_entity_poly.pdbx_seq_one_letter_code
_entity_poly.pdbx_strand_id
1 'polypeptide(L)'
;MLASVDPTLIVQFPLTPASIKSLFPKASALVTVFQNPVANDFDTVTVDVQDMPPNVKFTVFFTELSAKPFGHAEYVGDVITRGDGSGESVFHLITFVAFAADNRNPGTSADQSGNASGIQLEHVGMWFDGIINARQVLHNSTQPGTPFDGGGGPLHAGPQAMTDGQTLPVI
;
A
#
# COMPACT_ATOMS: atom_id res chain seq x y z
N MET A 1 -12.83 39.84 -4.54
CA MET A 1 -12.12 38.78 -5.28
C MET A 1 -12.22 37.52 -4.45
N LEU A 2 -12.69 36.42 -5.03
CA LEU A 2 -12.54 35.10 -4.40
C LEU A 2 -11.05 34.76 -4.43
N ALA A 3 -10.46 34.39 -3.30
CA ALA A 3 -9.09 33.91 -3.28
C ALA A 3 -8.99 32.68 -4.17
N SER A 4 -7.96 32.61 -5.02
CA SER A 4 -7.62 31.38 -5.72
C SER A 4 -7.34 30.31 -4.66
N VAL A 5 -8.05 29.19 -4.70
CA VAL A 5 -7.68 28.01 -3.92
C VAL A 5 -6.35 27.50 -4.49
N ASP A 6 -5.42 27.08 -3.62
CA ASP A 6 -4.18 26.48 -4.06
C ASP A 6 -4.47 25.25 -4.95
N PRO A 7 -3.70 25.01 -6.01
CA PRO A 7 -3.92 23.88 -6.90
C PRO A 7 -3.80 22.58 -6.10
N THR A 8 -4.87 21.79 -6.09
CA THR A 8 -4.86 20.47 -5.48
C THR A 8 -4.15 19.47 -6.39
N LEU A 9 -3.12 18.79 -5.88
CA LEU A 9 -2.54 17.63 -6.53
C LEU A 9 -3.44 16.40 -6.31
N ILE A 10 -3.76 15.71 -7.41
CA ILE A 10 -4.45 14.42 -7.40
C ILE A 10 -3.60 13.44 -8.18
N VAL A 11 -3.24 12.33 -7.53
CA VAL A 11 -2.50 11.23 -8.14
C VAL A 11 -3.39 9.99 -8.18
N GLN A 12 -3.44 9.33 -9.33
CA GLN A 12 -4.23 8.12 -9.54
C GLN A 12 -3.43 7.08 -10.29
N PHE A 13 -3.43 5.85 -9.79
CA PHE A 13 -2.75 4.73 -10.41
C PHE A 13 -3.45 3.40 -10.07
N PRO A 14 -3.38 2.41 -10.97
CA PRO A 14 -3.96 1.11 -10.72
C PRO A 14 -3.05 0.22 -9.88
N LEU A 15 -3.63 -0.68 -9.10
CA LEU A 15 -2.94 -1.92 -8.69
C LEU A 15 -3.45 -3.08 -9.53
N THR A 16 -2.56 -4.03 -9.80
CA THR A 16 -2.85 -5.22 -10.59
C THR A 16 -2.65 -6.49 -9.77
N PRO A 17 -3.32 -7.60 -10.15
CA PRO A 17 -3.20 -8.87 -9.44
C PRO A 17 -1.77 -9.40 -9.43
N ALA A 18 -1.28 -9.69 -8.23
CA ALA A 18 -0.02 -10.38 -7.97
C ALA A 18 -0.27 -11.87 -7.71
N SER A 19 -0.20 -12.32 -6.45
CA SER A 19 -0.36 -13.76 -6.13
C SER A 19 -1.73 -14.34 -6.47
N ILE A 20 -2.78 -13.51 -6.55
CA ILE A 20 -4.13 -13.95 -6.86
C ILE A 20 -4.41 -14.05 -8.37
N LYS A 21 -3.49 -13.61 -9.23
CA LYS A 21 -3.71 -13.40 -10.67
C LYS A 21 -4.28 -14.62 -11.41
N SER A 22 -3.86 -15.83 -11.05
CA SER A 22 -4.33 -17.05 -11.72
C SER A 22 -5.78 -17.40 -11.38
N LEU A 23 -6.25 -17.04 -10.18
CA LEU A 23 -7.59 -17.36 -9.68
C LEU A 23 -8.57 -16.19 -9.88
N PHE A 24 -8.06 -14.96 -9.78
CA PHE A 24 -8.81 -13.71 -9.90
C PHE A 24 -8.17 -12.84 -10.98
N PRO A 25 -8.19 -13.24 -12.26
CA PRO A 25 -7.50 -12.53 -13.34
C PRO A 25 -8.10 -11.16 -13.67
N LYS A 26 -9.33 -10.90 -13.20
CA LYS A 26 -10.04 -9.63 -13.38
C LYS A 26 -9.93 -8.69 -12.17
N ALA A 27 -9.36 -9.17 -11.07
CA ALA A 27 -9.17 -8.34 -9.88
C ALA A 27 -8.43 -7.05 -10.25
N SER A 28 -8.90 -5.94 -9.72
CA SER A 28 -8.33 -4.62 -9.99
C SER A 28 -8.47 -3.74 -8.76
N ALA A 29 -7.57 -2.77 -8.64
CA ALA A 29 -7.73 -1.68 -7.70
C ALA A 29 -7.38 -0.35 -8.36
N LEU A 30 -8.02 0.72 -7.91
CA LEU A 30 -7.63 2.09 -8.21
C LEU A 30 -7.27 2.78 -6.90
N VAL A 31 -6.04 3.27 -6.82
CA VAL A 31 -5.59 4.14 -5.73
C VAL A 31 -5.74 5.57 -6.20
N THR A 32 -6.39 6.40 -5.37
CA THR A 32 -6.49 7.86 -5.57
C THR A 32 -5.94 8.55 -4.35
N VAL A 33 -4.90 9.36 -4.53
CA VAL A 33 -4.31 10.21 -3.48
C VAL A 33 -4.68 11.66 -3.78
N PHE A 34 -5.41 12.28 -2.88
CA PHE A 34 -5.73 13.70 -2.91
C PHE A 34 -4.85 14.42 -1.89
N GLN A 35 -4.00 15.32 -2.37
CA GLN A 35 -3.22 16.19 -1.49
C GLN A 35 -4.14 17.22 -0.85
N ASN A 36 -4.10 17.34 0.48
CA ASN A 36 -4.76 18.45 1.17
C ASN A 36 -3.80 19.65 1.23
N PRO A 37 -4.04 20.75 0.48
CA PRO A 37 -3.08 21.84 0.40
C PRO A 37 -3.15 22.80 1.60
N VAL A 38 -4.20 22.74 2.43
CA VAL A 38 -4.49 23.78 3.43
C VAL A 38 -3.85 23.51 4.79
N ALA A 39 -3.34 22.31 5.03
CA ALA A 39 -2.48 22.00 6.16
C ALA A 39 -1.76 20.69 5.86
N ASN A 40 -0.46 20.61 6.18
CA ASN A 40 0.34 19.36 6.17
C ASN A 40 -0.17 18.32 7.21
N ASP A 41 -1.48 18.20 7.40
CA ASP A 41 -2.12 17.35 8.40
C ASP A 41 -2.25 15.92 7.87
N PHE A 42 -2.79 15.75 6.66
CA PHE A 42 -2.96 14.46 5.99
C PHE A 42 -3.38 14.62 4.53
N ASP A 43 -2.99 13.65 3.70
CA ASP A 43 -3.57 13.38 2.38
C ASP A 43 -4.77 12.44 2.54
N THR A 44 -5.71 12.48 1.58
CA THR A 44 -6.79 11.48 1.51
C THR A 44 -6.41 10.41 0.51
N VAL A 45 -6.30 9.17 0.96
CA VAL A 45 -6.00 8.01 0.13
C VAL A 45 -7.24 7.14 0.03
N THR A 46 -7.80 7.00 -1.16
CA THR A 46 -8.88 6.06 -1.45
C THR A 46 -8.33 4.85 -2.19
N VAL A 47 -8.66 3.65 -1.69
CA VAL A 47 -8.39 2.38 -2.37
C VAL A 47 -9.73 1.73 -2.70
N ASP A 48 -10.09 1.74 -3.97
CA ASP A 48 -11.28 1.05 -4.51
C ASP A 48 -10.83 -0.24 -5.18
N VAL A 49 -11.49 -1.36 -4.88
CA VAL A 49 -11.18 -2.67 -5.45
C VAL A 49 -12.40 -3.36 -6.05
N GLN A 50 -12.17 -4.08 -7.13
CA GLN A 50 -13.20 -4.84 -7.87
C GLN A 50 -12.71 -6.24 -8.22
N ASP A 51 -13.64 -7.18 -8.39
CA ASP A 51 -13.37 -8.58 -8.77
C ASP A 51 -12.35 -9.30 -7.86
N MET A 52 -12.20 -8.84 -6.62
CA MET A 52 -11.29 -9.43 -5.63
C MET A 52 -11.89 -10.69 -4.99
N PRO A 53 -11.08 -11.53 -4.32
CA PRO A 53 -11.59 -12.60 -3.46
C PRO A 53 -12.65 -12.05 -2.49
N PRO A 54 -13.87 -12.61 -2.46
CA PRO A 54 -14.97 -12.04 -1.68
C PRO A 54 -14.84 -12.32 -0.18
N ASN A 55 -15.27 -11.38 0.66
CA ASN A 55 -15.23 -11.47 2.13
C ASN A 55 -13.83 -11.69 2.72
N VAL A 56 -12.82 -11.03 2.14
CA VAL A 56 -11.41 -11.14 2.55
C VAL A 56 -10.90 -9.77 2.98
N LYS A 57 -10.14 -9.76 4.09
CA LYS A 57 -9.38 -8.59 4.55
C LYS A 57 -8.00 -8.58 3.90
N PHE A 58 -7.66 -7.45 3.30
CA PHE A 58 -6.35 -7.17 2.74
C PHE A 58 -5.76 -5.93 3.40
N THR A 59 -4.47 -5.94 3.64
CA THR A 59 -3.74 -4.82 4.24
C THR A 59 -3.00 -4.06 3.16
N VAL A 60 -3.15 -2.74 3.15
CA VAL A 60 -2.46 -1.81 2.26
C VAL A 60 -1.14 -1.40 2.90
N PHE A 61 -0.07 -1.48 2.12
CA PHE A 61 1.26 -0.99 2.51
C PHE A 61 1.78 0.02 1.50
N PHE A 62 2.43 1.06 2.00
CA PHE A 62 3.37 1.84 1.22
C PHE A 62 4.77 1.21 1.34
N THR A 63 5.52 1.17 0.24
CA THR A 63 6.80 0.46 0.15
C THR A 63 7.84 1.29 -0.59
N GLU A 64 9.11 1.08 -0.27
CA GLU A 64 10.25 1.68 -1.00
C GLU A 64 10.36 1.15 -2.43
N LEU A 65 10.05 -0.14 -2.66
CA LEU A 65 10.16 -0.80 -3.96
C LEU A 65 8.87 -1.58 -4.25
N SER A 66 8.40 -1.55 -5.50
CA SER A 66 7.21 -2.29 -5.94
C SER A 66 7.35 -3.81 -5.97
N ALA A 67 8.59 -4.31 -5.91
CA ALA A 67 8.92 -5.72 -6.07
C ALA A 67 9.94 -6.18 -5.01
N LYS A 68 10.03 -7.50 -4.81
CA LYS A 68 10.94 -8.09 -3.84
C LYS A 68 12.41 -7.85 -4.22
N PRO A 69 13.28 -7.53 -3.25
CA PRO A 69 12.96 -7.19 -1.86
C PRO A 69 12.29 -5.80 -1.78
N PHE A 70 11.15 -5.69 -1.08
CA PHE A 70 10.31 -4.46 -1.08
C PHE A 70 10.91 -3.25 -0.35
N GLY A 71 12.09 -3.40 0.24
CA GLY A 71 12.73 -2.36 1.05
C GLY A 71 11.96 -2.07 2.34
N HIS A 72 11.88 -0.79 2.70
CA HIS A 72 11.07 -0.32 3.83
C HIS A 72 9.57 -0.34 3.50
N ALA A 73 8.74 -0.48 4.52
CA ALA A 73 7.29 -0.50 4.36
C ALA A 73 6.57 0.17 5.53
N GLU A 74 5.47 0.85 5.22
CA GLU A 74 4.52 1.43 6.18
C GLU A 74 3.18 0.69 6.07
N TYR A 75 2.64 0.26 7.20
CA TYR A 75 1.26 -0.22 7.29
C TYR A 75 0.33 0.99 7.21
N VAL A 76 -0.58 1.02 6.23
CA VAL A 76 -1.50 2.14 6.02
C VAL A 76 -2.87 1.85 6.63
N GLY A 77 -3.41 0.66 6.38
CA GLY A 77 -4.75 0.28 6.80
C GLY A 77 -5.26 -0.92 6.02
N ASP A 78 -6.51 -1.30 6.26
CA ASP A 78 -7.13 -2.49 5.67
C ASP A 78 -8.22 -2.11 4.66
N VAL A 79 -8.38 -2.95 3.62
CA VAL A 79 -9.54 -3.01 2.73
C VAL A 79 -10.22 -4.35 2.95
N ILE A 80 -11.53 -4.33 3.20
CA ILE A 80 -12.35 -5.54 3.34
C ILE A 80 -13.27 -5.65 2.12
N THR A 81 -13.15 -6.75 1.39
CA THR A 81 -14.02 -7.03 0.24
C THR A 81 -15.38 -7.55 0.69
N ARG A 82 -16.42 -7.16 -0.02
CA ARG A 82 -17.80 -7.63 0.14
C ARG A 82 -17.99 -8.98 -0.55
N GLY A 83 -19.18 -9.55 -0.43
CA GLY A 83 -19.53 -10.84 -1.02
C GLY A 83 -19.50 -10.89 -2.55
N ASP A 84 -19.52 -9.73 -3.22
CA ASP A 84 -19.39 -9.58 -4.66
C ASP A 84 -17.95 -9.31 -5.14
N GLY A 85 -16.98 -9.24 -4.21
CA GLY A 85 -15.59 -8.93 -4.53
C GLY A 85 -15.27 -7.44 -4.66
N SER A 86 -16.25 -6.54 -4.42
CA SER A 86 -16.01 -5.10 -4.35
C SER A 86 -15.52 -4.68 -2.96
N GLY A 87 -14.78 -3.57 -2.85
CA GLY A 87 -14.37 -3.02 -1.56
C GLY A 87 -13.89 -1.59 -1.71
N GLU A 88 -13.98 -0.81 -0.64
CA GLU A 88 -13.46 0.56 -0.60
C GLU A 88 -12.92 0.84 0.79
N SER A 89 -11.81 1.55 0.88
CA SER A 89 -11.36 2.18 2.12
C SER A 89 -10.76 3.54 1.84
N VAL A 90 -11.00 4.46 2.78
CA VAL A 90 -10.52 5.84 2.73
C VAL A 90 -9.66 6.07 3.97
N PHE A 91 -8.44 6.53 3.74
CA PHE A 91 -7.46 6.79 4.78
C PHE A 91 -7.09 8.27 4.77
N HIS A 92 -6.81 8.80 5.96
CA HIS A 92 -6.27 10.14 6.14
C HIS A 92 -4.87 10.00 6.76
N LEU A 93 -3.84 10.10 5.94
CA LEU A 93 -2.44 9.92 6.37
C LEU A 93 -1.48 10.77 5.53
N ILE A 94 -0.27 10.93 6.04
CA ILE A 94 0.82 11.55 5.29
C ILE A 94 1.25 10.60 4.17
N THR A 95 1.13 11.01 2.91
CA THR A 95 1.45 10.16 1.74
C THR A 95 2.61 10.74 0.94
N PHE A 96 2.48 11.99 0.46
CA PHE A 96 3.49 12.61 -0.42
C PHE A 96 4.84 12.93 0.25
N VAL A 97 4.88 12.92 1.58
CA VAL A 97 6.10 13.14 2.35
C VAL A 97 6.38 12.00 3.34
N ALA A 98 5.79 10.83 3.10
CA ALA A 98 6.02 9.64 3.89
C ALA A 98 7.44 9.09 3.66
N PHE A 99 8.23 8.99 4.73
CA PHE A 99 9.60 8.49 4.65
C PHE A 99 9.92 7.50 5.77
N ALA A 100 10.80 6.55 5.47
CA ALA A 100 11.49 5.74 6.46
C ALA A 100 12.85 6.37 6.79
N ALA A 101 13.13 6.59 8.06
CA ALA A 101 14.45 7.05 8.48
C ALA A 101 15.51 5.96 8.21
N ASP A 102 16.52 6.30 7.43
CA ASP A 102 17.69 5.48 7.16
C ASP A 102 18.94 6.11 7.77
N ASN A 103 19.52 5.39 8.74
CA ASN A 103 20.74 5.77 9.43
C ASN A 103 21.90 4.79 9.16
N ARG A 104 21.80 3.98 8.10
CA ARG A 104 22.89 3.07 7.69
C ARG A 104 24.12 3.85 7.19
N ASN A 105 23.91 5.04 6.63
CA ASN A 105 24.95 5.97 6.16
C ASN A 105 24.68 7.41 6.64
N PRO A 106 24.94 7.74 7.92
CA PRO A 106 24.76 9.09 8.44
C PRO A 106 25.60 10.12 7.66
N GLY A 107 25.06 11.31 7.37
CA GLY A 107 25.81 12.40 6.72
C GLY A 107 25.69 12.53 5.20
N THR A 108 25.00 11.61 4.51
CA THR A 108 24.80 11.67 3.04
C THR A 108 23.43 12.22 2.62
N SER A 109 22.70 12.85 3.55
CA SER A 109 21.32 13.30 3.36
C SER A 109 21.21 14.77 2.95
N ALA A 110 20.09 15.11 2.30
CA ALA A 110 19.62 16.46 2.06
C ALA A 110 18.57 16.92 3.11
N ASP A 111 18.48 16.25 4.26
CA ASP A 111 17.75 16.80 5.40
C ASP A 111 18.47 18.05 5.95
N GLN A 112 17.74 18.90 6.68
CA GLN A 112 18.31 20.16 7.19
C GLN A 112 19.32 19.95 8.34
N SER A 113 19.43 18.73 8.87
CA SER A 113 20.25 18.43 10.06
C SER A 113 21.60 17.78 9.73
N GLY A 114 21.74 17.16 8.56
CA GLY A 114 22.87 16.35 8.14
C GLY A 114 23.02 15.01 8.88
N ASN A 115 22.12 14.66 9.81
CA ASN A 115 22.31 13.53 10.72
C ASN A 115 21.53 12.26 10.33
N ALA A 116 20.55 12.34 9.43
CA ALA A 116 19.75 11.20 8.98
C ALA A 116 19.31 11.34 7.51
N SER A 117 19.21 10.22 6.77
CA SER A 117 18.59 10.16 5.44
C SER A 117 17.18 9.60 5.52
N GLY A 118 16.29 10.02 4.62
CA GLY A 118 14.96 9.43 4.47
C GLY A 118 14.91 8.58 3.20
N ILE A 119 14.17 7.49 3.24
CA ILE A 119 13.77 6.71 2.07
C ILE A 119 12.28 6.94 1.86
N GLN A 120 11.90 7.45 0.69
CA GLN A 120 10.50 7.69 0.37
C GLN A 120 9.77 6.36 0.13
N LEU A 121 8.51 6.30 0.55
CA LEU A 121 7.65 5.12 0.40
C LEU A 121 6.68 5.33 -0.77
N GLU A 122 7.23 5.26 -1.98
CA GLU A 122 6.56 5.76 -3.20
C GLU A 122 5.81 4.67 -4.00
N HIS A 123 5.74 3.46 -3.46
CA HIS A 123 5.05 2.32 -4.06
C HIS A 123 3.93 1.81 -3.17
N VAL A 124 2.92 1.18 -3.76
CA VAL A 124 1.75 0.67 -3.03
C VAL A 124 1.48 -0.78 -3.39
N GLY A 125 1.16 -1.58 -2.38
CA GLY A 125 0.66 -2.93 -2.57
C GLY A 125 -0.34 -3.36 -1.52
N MET A 126 -1.03 -4.45 -1.81
CA MET A 126 -1.99 -5.08 -0.88
C MET A 126 -1.55 -6.49 -0.56
N TRP A 127 -1.56 -6.87 0.71
CA TRP A 127 -1.27 -8.21 1.20
C TRP A 127 -2.53 -8.83 1.77
N PHE A 128 -2.64 -10.16 1.74
CA PHE A 128 -3.61 -10.81 2.61
C PHE A 128 -3.24 -10.51 4.07
N ASP A 129 -4.19 -10.00 4.84
CA ASP A 129 -4.01 -9.69 6.26
C ASP A 129 -3.68 -10.94 7.10
N GLY A 130 -4.20 -12.10 6.70
CA GLY A 130 -3.95 -13.36 7.40
C GLY A 130 -3.53 -14.49 6.47
N ILE A 131 -2.50 -15.24 6.88
CA ILE A 131 -2.04 -16.43 6.16
C ILE A 131 -3.12 -17.51 6.04
N ILE A 132 -4.04 -17.59 7.01
CA ILE A 132 -5.17 -18.54 6.95
C ILE A 132 -6.07 -18.24 5.74
N ASN A 133 -6.48 -16.98 5.59
CA ASN A 133 -7.32 -16.54 4.47
C ASN A 133 -6.58 -16.72 3.14
N ALA A 134 -5.30 -16.37 3.09
CA ALA A 134 -4.48 -16.59 1.90
C ALA A 134 -4.46 -18.06 1.48
N ARG A 135 -4.26 -19.00 2.41
CA ARG A 135 -4.25 -20.44 2.12
C ARG A 135 -5.57 -20.94 1.57
N GLN A 136 -6.68 -20.45 2.12
CA GLN A 136 -8.02 -20.80 1.66
C GLN A 136 -8.27 -20.27 0.24
N VAL A 137 -8.02 -18.97 0.02
CA VAL A 137 -8.24 -18.30 -1.27
C VAL A 137 -7.34 -18.85 -2.37
N LEU A 138 -6.07 -19.09 -2.05
CA LEU A 138 -5.08 -19.59 -3.02
C LEU A 138 -5.12 -21.12 -3.18
N HIS A 139 -6.01 -21.81 -2.45
CA HIS A 139 -6.10 -23.27 -2.42
C HIS A 139 -4.74 -23.94 -2.14
N ASN A 140 -3.93 -23.31 -1.28
CA ASN A 140 -2.58 -23.75 -0.97
C ASN A 140 -2.37 -23.77 0.55
N SER A 141 -2.58 -24.93 1.18
CA SER A 141 -2.50 -25.11 2.63
C SER A 141 -1.10 -24.90 3.22
N THR A 142 -0.04 -25.00 2.40
CA THR A 142 1.35 -24.85 2.84
C THR A 142 1.95 -23.48 2.52
N GLN A 143 1.15 -22.55 2.00
CA GLN A 143 1.60 -21.18 1.70
C GLN A 143 2.34 -20.59 2.93
N PRO A 144 3.60 -20.13 2.77
CA PRO A 144 4.30 -19.44 3.83
C PRO A 144 3.73 -18.04 4.05
N GLY A 145 3.76 -17.61 5.31
CA GLY A 145 3.48 -16.23 5.69
C GLY A 145 4.59 -15.29 5.23
N THR A 146 4.28 -14.00 5.19
CA THR A 146 5.24 -12.93 4.94
C THR A 146 5.41 -12.09 6.21
N PRO A 147 6.48 -11.29 6.33
CA PRO A 147 6.68 -10.43 7.50
C PRO A 147 5.74 -9.22 7.54
N PHE A 148 4.94 -9.01 6.49
CA PHE A 148 3.91 -7.97 6.48
C PHE A 148 2.81 -8.31 7.51
N ASP A 149 2.17 -7.27 8.03
CA ASP A 149 1.08 -7.32 9.03
C ASP A 149 1.43 -7.90 10.42
N GLY A 150 2.73 -7.96 10.75
CA GLY A 150 3.23 -8.00 12.12
C GLY A 150 2.53 -8.95 13.08
N GLY A 151 2.87 -10.24 13.07
CA GLY A 151 2.41 -11.18 14.08
C GLY A 151 2.99 -12.57 13.87
N GLY A 152 3.26 -13.33 14.93
CA GLY A 152 3.83 -14.68 14.79
C GLY A 152 2.81 -15.70 14.28
N GLY A 153 3.25 -16.62 13.42
CA GLY A 153 2.50 -17.83 13.07
C GLY A 153 1.23 -17.55 12.25
N PRO A 154 0.01 -17.81 12.78
CA PRO A 154 -1.24 -17.57 12.06
C PRO A 154 -1.55 -16.08 11.83
N LEU A 155 -0.85 -15.18 12.53
CA LEU A 155 -0.95 -13.73 12.38
C LEU A 155 0.00 -13.16 11.31
N HIS A 156 0.80 -14.00 10.63
CA HIS A 156 1.56 -13.51 9.48
C HIS A 156 0.59 -13.14 8.36
N ALA A 157 0.87 -12.06 7.64
CA ALA A 157 0.23 -11.81 6.36
C ALA A 157 0.45 -12.97 5.39
N GLY A 158 -0.46 -13.14 4.45
CA GLY A 158 -0.24 -13.95 3.26
C GLY A 158 0.71 -13.27 2.26
N PRO A 159 0.82 -13.79 1.03
CA PRO A 159 1.57 -13.13 -0.04
C PRO A 159 0.89 -11.83 -0.48
N GLN A 160 1.64 -10.99 -1.21
CA GLN A 160 1.09 -9.80 -1.87
C GLN A 160 -0.03 -10.20 -2.84
N ALA A 161 -1.24 -9.70 -2.62
CA ALA A 161 -2.41 -9.90 -3.47
C ALA A 161 -2.41 -8.95 -4.66
N MET A 162 -2.09 -7.67 -4.45
CA MET A 162 -2.06 -6.62 -5.49
C MET A 162 -0.76 -5.82 -5.44
N THR A 163 -0.28 -5.37 -6.60
CA THR A 163 0.94 -4.56 -6.73
C THR A 163 0.74 -3.44 -7.77
N ASP A 164 1.37 -2.29 -7.57
CA ASP A 164 1.50 -1.29 -8.63
C ASP A 164 2.40 -1.78 -9.79
N GLY A 165 3.34 -2.69 -9.51
CA GLY A 165 4.30 -3.29 -10.45
C GLY A 165 5.20 -2.29 -11.18
N GLN A 166 5.26 -1.02 -10.76
CA GLN A 166 5.99 0.04 -11.46
C GLN A 166 7.46 0.07 -11.06
N THR A 167 8.35 0.38 -11.99
CA THR A 167 9.76 0.64 -11.66
C THR A 167 10.00 2.07 -11.19
N LEU A 168 9.06 2.97 -11.47
CA LEU A 168 9.10 4.38 -11.07
C LEU A 168 8.09 4.63 -9.95
N PRO A 169 8.35 5.64 -9.09
CA PRO A 169 7.41 6.13 -8.08
C PRO A 169 6.00 6.33 -8.63
N VAL A 170 4.99 5.93 -7.85
CA VAL A 170 3.57 6.19 -8.16
C VAL A 170 2.95 7.25 -7.25
N ILE A 171 3.67 7.63 -6.19
CA ILE A 171 3.36 8.73 -5.27
C ILE A 171 4.48 9.77 -5.37
#